data_AF-A0AAJ6CIV6-F1
#
_entry.id   AF-A0AAJ6CIV6-F1
#
_cell.length_a   1.000
_cell.length_b   1.000
_cell.length_c   1.000
_cell.angle_alpha   90.00
_cell.angle_beta   90.00
_cell.angle_gamma   90.00
#
_symmetry.space_group_name_H-M   'P 1'
#
loop_
_entity.id
_entity.type
_entity.pdbx_description
1 polymer ?
#
loop_
_entity_poly.entity_id
_entity_poly.type
_entity_poly.pdbx_seq_one_letter_code
_entity_poly.pdbx_strand_id
1 'polypeptide(L)'
;MAEDATERHVILTEIFGVHPRALVDALVVSANEHLYILGEKLEDQVRDALRERMNADQDAERGSHAIMTLMENVIDHIMDTFELYCLRSIFVITPEQSRRITLAHHRGLDLRPAIVSPTAQDAPFNEQDSHLDKELDWQEVLEKENQLRRQITAARLTQHRLAQAERAAKLRWERTNTLKSAYAFLSKEWLVPSKDTSALASAHQIREEVPRLLDALAQLRRTEPLRACLLPALSEETYENQSSIDKSEWEKGRNEYLNWESHRFIAHTKRSTSPS
;
A
#
# COMPACT_ATOMS: atom_id res chain seq x y z
N MET A 1 3.62 -38.68 -11.42
CA MET A 1 4.67 -37.71 -11.79
C MET A 1 4.27 -36.26 -11.47
N ALA A 2 2.99 -35.88 -11.62
CA ALA A 2 2.50 -34.55 -11.23
C ALA A 2 2.35 -34.35 -9.72
N GLU A 3 1.85 -35.35 -8.96
CA GLU A 3 1.76 -35.28 -7.49
C GLU A 3 3.12 -35.05 -6.81
N ASP A 4 4.14 -35.75 -7.32
CA ASP A 4 5.51 -35.66 -6.84
C ASP A 4 6.12 -34.28 -7.11
N ALA A 5 5.64 -33.54 -8.11
CA ALA A 5 6.07 -32.18 -8.40
C ALA A 5 5.35 -31.16 -7.50
N THR A 6 4.08 -31.39 -7.17
CA THR A 6 3.35 -30.51 -6.24
C THR A 6 3.89 -30.61 -4.82
N GLU A 7 4.24 -31.81 -4.34
CA GLU A 7 4.86 -32.00 -3.02
C GLU A 7 6.22 -31.29 -2.89
N ARG A 8 7.02 -31.26 -3.96
CA ARG A 8 8.32 -30.54 -3.99
C ARG A 8 8.16 -29.05 -3.71
N HIS A 9 7.13 -28.43 -4.30
CA HIS A 9 6.90 -27.00 -4.13
C HIS A 9 6.34 -26.68 -2.74
N VAL A 10 5.60 -27.60 -2.11
CA VAL A 10 5.08 -27.40 -0.74
C VAL A 10 6.21 -27.22 0.26
N ILE A 11 7.20 -28.12 0.28
CA ILE A 11 8.32 -28.02 1.23
C ILE A 11 9.15 -26.75 0.97
N LEU A 12 9.38 -26.40 -0.30
CA LEU A 12 10.06 -25.15 -0.63
C LEU A 12 9.26 -23.94 -0.15
N THR A 13 7.95 -23.92 -0.37
CA THR A 13 7.10 -22.81 0.11
C THR A 13 7.04 -22.73 1.62
N GLU A 14 7.15 -23.86 2.31
CA GLU A 14 7.18 -23.94 3.76
C GLU A 14 8.53 -23.46 4.33
N ILE A 15 9.64 -23.79 3.67
CA ILE A 15 10.99 -23.30 4.02
C ILE A 15 11.09 -21.78 3.86
N PHE A 16 10.66 -21.28 2.70
CA PHE A 16 10.82 -19.86 2.37
C PHE A 16 9.68 -18.99 2.93
N GLY A 17 8.56 -19.60 3.34
CA GLY A 17 7.32 -18.89 3.71
C GLY A 17 6.62 -18.21 2.52
N VAL A 18 7.21 -18.29 1.33
CA VAL A 18 6.70 -17.74 0.07
C VAL A 18 7.00 -18.71 -1.06
N HIS A 19 6.21 -18.64 -2.12
CA HIS A 19 6.46 -19.44 -3.31
C HIS A 19 7.75 -18.96 -4.00
N PRO A 20 8.69 -19.85 -4.37
CA PRO A 20 9.98 -19.45 -4.96
C PRO A 20 9.85 -18.63 -6.23
N ARG A 21 8.80 -18.88 -7.03
CA ARG A 21 8.45 -18.03 -8.19
C ARG A 21 8.22 -16.57 -7.80
N ALA A 22 7.53 -16.30 -6.69
CA ALA A 22 7.28 -14.93 -6.24
C ALA A 22 8.56 -14.19 -5.85
N LEU A 23 9.57 -14.91 -5.35
CA LEU A 23 10.90 -14.34 -5.08
C LEU A 23 11.58 -13.90 -6.37
N VAL A 24 11.53 -14.76 -7.39
CA VAL A 24 12.13 -14.47 -8.70
C VAL A 24 11.38 -13.32 -9.38
N ASP A 25 10.05 -13.35 -9.40
CA ASP A 25 9.22 -12.27 -9.96
C ASP A 25 9.53 -10.92 -9.29
N ALA A 26 9.68 -10.90 -7.97
CA ALA A 26 10.06 -9.69 -7.23
C ALA A 26 11.46 -9.18 -7.61
N LEU A 27 12.39 -10.08 -7.91
CA LEU A 27 13.74 -9.73 -8.35
C LEU A 27 13.72 -9.12 -9.76
N VAL A 28 12.91 -9.68 -10.67
CA VAL A 28 12.71 -9.13 -12.03
C VAL A 28 12.14 -7.71 -11.94
N VAL A 29 11.07 -7.53 -11.14
CA VAL A 29 10.48 -6.20 -10.92
C VAL A 29 11.53 -5.23 -10.36
N SER A 30 12.29 -5.66 -9.35
CA SER A 30 13.31 -4.82 -8.73
C SER A 30 14.42 -4.43 -9.71
N ALA A 31 14.87 -5.33 -10.58
CA ALA A 31 15.90 -5.02 -11.57
C ALA A 31 15.43 -4.00 -12.60
N ASN A 32 14.17 -4.10 -13.04
CA ASN A 32 13.58 -3.13 -13.97
C ASN A 32 13.42 -1.76 -13.31
N GLU A 33 12.98 -1.69 -12.05
CA GLU A 33 12.95 -0.43 -11.28
C GLU A 33 14.33 0.22 -11.16
N HIS A 34 15.37 -0.58 -10.85
CA HIS A 34 16.73 -0.07 -10.74
C HIS A 34 17.31 0.40 -12.08
N LEU A 35 16.93 -0.24 -13.18
CA LEU A 35 17.30 0.21 -14.53
C LEU A 35 16.79 1.63 -14.78
N TYR A 36 15.55 1.94 -14.43
CA TYR A 36 15.00 3.29 -14.59
C TYR A 36 15.71 4.32 -13.71
N ILE A 37 15.98 3.97 -12.44
CA ILE A 37 16.72 4.85 -11.52
C ILE A 37 18.14 5.12 -12.04
N LEU A 38 18.79 4.12 -12.61
CA LEU A 38 20.13 4.26 -13.20
C LEU A 38 20.09 5.05 -14.52
N GLY A 39 19.04 4.88 -15.32
CA GLY A 39 18.80 5.61 -16.55
C GLY A 39 18.69 7.12 -16.32
N GLU A 40 17.95 7.54 -15.29
CA GLU A 40 17.84 8.95 -14.91
C GLU A 40 19.21 9.54 -14.51
N LYS A 41 19.99 8.81 -13.71
CA LYS A 41 21.35 9.24 -13.33
C LYS A 41 22.31 9.28 -14.51
N LEU A 42 22.18 8.36 -15.46
CA LEU A 42 22.97 8.34 -16.68
C LEU A 42 22.65 9.58 -17.53
N GLU A 43 21.36 9.90 -17.68
CA GLU A 43 20.91 11.09 -18.41
C GLU A 43 21.49 12.37 -17.81
N ASP A 44 21.44 12.52 -16.48
CA ASP A 44 22.03 13.67 -15.79
C ASP A 44 23.54 13.76 -16.02
N GLN A 45 24.26 12.64 -15.94
CA GLN A 45 25.71 12.60 -16.20
C GLN A 45 26.06 12.94 -17.66
N VAL A 46 25.28 12.42 -18.62
CA VAL A 46 25.48 12.68 -20.05
C VAL A 46 25.15 14.13 -20.38
N ARG A 47 24.07 14.67 -19.81
CA ARG A 47 23.70 16.09 -19.90
C ARG A 47 24.82 16.96 -19.36
N ASP A 48 25.38 16.61 -18.20
CA ASP A 48 26.51 17.31 -17.58
C ASP A 48 27.78 17.28 -18.41
N ALA A 49 28.09 16.13 -19.03
CA ALA A 49 29.24 15.98 -19.91
C ALA A 49 29.08 16.74 -21.25
N LEU A 50 27.84 16.96 -21.71
CA LEU A 50 27.56 17.60 -23.00
C LEU A 50 27.25 19.10 -22.90
N ARG A 51 27.23 19.71 -21.70
CA ARG A 51 26.81 21.11 -21.42
C ARG A 51 27.38 22.18 -22.37
N GLU A 52 28.54 21.95 -22.98
CA GLU A 52 29.21 22.90 -23.88
C GLU A 52 28.77 22.81 -25.36
N ARG A 53 27.98 21.80 -25.75
CA ARG A 53 27.51 21.63 -27.14
C ARG A 53 26.16 22.31 -27.40
N MET A 54 26.02 22.85 -28.61
CA MET A 54 24.71 23.20 -29.15
C MET A 54 23.87 21.92 -29.32
N ASN A 55 22.65 21.90 -28.77
CA ASN A 55 21.75 20.73 -28.72
C ASN A 55 22.16 19.60 -27.73
N ALA A 56 22.98 19.92 -26.72
CA ALA A 56 23.40 18.98 -25.68
C ALA A 56 22.23 18.18 -25.05
N ASP A 57 21.12 18.85 -24.76
CA ASP A 57 19.96 18.23 -24.12
C ASP A 57 19.29 17.18 -25.03
N GLN A 58 19.08 17.50 -26.32
CA GLN A 58 18.46 16.56 -27.26
C GLN A 58 19.35 15.37 -27.56
N ASP A 59 20.66 15.59 -27.68
CA ASP A 59 21.61 14.51 -27.93
C ASP A 59 21.78 13.61 -26.69
N ALA A 60 21.76 14.19 -25.48
CA ALA A 60 21.77 13.46 -24.22
C ALA A 60 20.52 12.59 -24.05
N GLU A 61 19.33 13.15 -24.28
CA GLU A 61 18.06 12.42 -24.19
C GLU A 61 18.01 11.27 -25.19
N ARG A 62 18.37 11.50 -26.46
CA ARG A 62 18.37 10.46 -27.50
C ARG A 62 19.36 9.35 -27.21
N GLY A 63 20.57 9.71 -26.77
CA GLY A 63 21.63 8.75 -26.43
C GLY A 63 21.26 7.91 -25.20
N SER A 64 20.81 8.57 -24.14
CA SER A 64 20.36 7.90 -22.91
C SER A 64 19.18 6.98 -23.19
N HIS A 65 18.19 7.45 -23.95
CA HIS A 65 17.03 6.63 -24.32
C HIS A 65 17.43 5.39 -25.14
N ALA A 66 18.32 5.53 -26.13
CA ALA A 66 18.80 4.39 -26.91
C ALA A 66 19.54 3.35 -26.05
N ILE A 67 20.33 3.81 -25.06
CA ILE A 67 21.02 2.92 -24.12
C ILE A 67 20.01 2.23 -23.19
N MET A 68 19.01 2.97 -22.68
CA MET A 68 17.97 2.40 -21.84
C MET A 68 17.19 1.31 -22.57
N THR A 69 16.72 1.57 -23.79
CA THR A 69 16.00 0.57 -24.59
C THR A 69 16.85 -0.67 -24.88
N LEU A 70 18.15 -0.49 -25.14
CA LEU A 70 19.06 -1.62 -25.29
C LEU A 70 19.18 -2.42 -23.99
N MET A 71 19.34 -1.74 -22.86
CA MET A 71 19.50 -2.37 -21.56
C MET A 71 18.23 -3.07 -21.10
N GLU A 72 17.04 -2.51 -21.36
CA GLU A 72 15.74 -3.14 -21.11
C GLU A 72 15.68 -4.50 -21.81
N ASN A 73 15.94 -4.53 -23.12
CA ASN A 73 15.92 -5.77 -23.89
C ASN A 73 16.98 -6.80 -23.41
N VAL A 74 18.15 -6.35 -22.97
CA VAL A 74 19.19 -7.24 -22.42
C VAL A 74 18.80 -7.79 -21.05
N ILE A 75 18.28 -6.93 -20.16
CA ILE A 75 17.85 -7.34 -18.83
C ILE A 75 16.67 -8.29 -18.92
N ASP A 76 15.66 -8.01 -19.74
CA ASP A 76 14.51 -8.90 -19.93
C ASP A 76 14.98 -10.30 -20.34
N HIS A 77 15.85 -10.40 -21.35
CA HIS A 77 16.35 -11.70 -21.80
C HIS A 77 17.20 -12.43 -20.72
N ILE A 78 18.08 -11.70 -20.03
CA ILE A 78 18.91 -12.29 -18.97
C ILE A 78 18.02 -12.73 -17.80
N MET A 79 17.02 -11.94 -17.44
CA MET A 79 16.12 -12.23 -16.33
C MET A 79 15.18 -13.39 -16.63
N ASP A 80 14.68 -13.54 -17.86
CA ASP A 80 13.94 -14.74 -18.29
C ASP A 80 14.82 -16.00 -18.15
N THR A 81 16.08 -15.91 -18.58
CA THR A 81 17.04 -17.02 -18.47
C THR A 81 17.37 -17.34 -17.01
N PHE A 82 17.51 -16.30 -16.20
CA PHE A 82 17.73 -16.40 -14.76
C PHE A 82 16.53 -17.01 -14.04
N GLU A 83 15.30 -16.64 -14.40
CA GLU A 83 14.08 -17.25 -13.85
C GLU A 83 14.06 -18.75 -14.12
N LEU A 84 14.28 -19.12 -15.39
CA LEU A 84 14.33 -20.51 -15.80
C LEU A 84 15.45 -21.28 -15.07
N TYR A 85 16.62 -20.67 -14.89
CA TYR A 85 17.72 -21.28 -14.17
C TYR A 85 17.38 -21.47 -12.68
N CYS A 86 16.80 -20.47 -12.03
CA CYS A 86 16.42 -20.53 -10.63
C CYS A 86 15.39 -21.64 -10.38
N LEU A 87 14.34 -21.69 -11.17
CA LEU A 87 13.27 -22.68 -11.01
C LEU A 87 13.73 -24.10 -11.39
N ARG A 88 14.72 -24.24 -12.27
CA ARG A 88 15.21 -25.55 -12.74
C ARG A 88 16.40 -26.09 -11.98
N SER A 89 17.17 -25.25 -11.29
CA SER A 89 18.44 -25.68 -10.67
C SER A 89 18.58 -25.28 -9.21
N ILE A 90 18.07 -24.12 -8.80
CA ILE A 90 18.22 -23.64 -7.42
C ILE A 90 17.04 -24.11 -6.56
N PHE A 91 15.81 -23.88 -7.02
CA PHE A 91 14.59 -24.26 -6.32
C PHE A 91 14.12 -25.66 -6.69
N VAL A 92 15.05 -26.62 -6.69
CA VAL A 92 14.76 -28.03 -6.98
C VAL A 92 15.21 -28.89 -5.83
N ILE A 93 14.26 -29.66 -5.29
CA ILE A 93 14.49 -30.68 -4.28
C ILE A 93 14.11 -32.02 -4.89
N THR A 94 15.00 -33.01 -4.80
CA THR A 94 14.68 -34.38 -5.24
C THR A 94 13.74 -35.06 -4.23
N PRO A 95 12.92 -36.03 -4.66
CA PRO A 95 12.03 -36.76 -3.73
C PRO A 95 12.79 -37.52 -2.63
N GLU A 96 14.06 -37.84 -2.85
CA GLU A 96 14.91 -38.43 -1.80
C GLU A 96 15.38 -37.39 -0.78
N GLN A 97 15.68 -36.17 -1.24
CA GLN A 97 16.05 -35.06 -0.37
C GLN A 97 14.84 -34.58 0.44
N SER A 98 13.65 -34.46 -0.17
CA SER A 98 12.44 -34.04 0.53
C SER A 98 12.13 -34.91 1.74
N ARG A 99 12.27 -36.24 1.61
CA ARG A 99 12.07 -37.20 2.72
C ARG A 99 13.08 -37.06 3.86
N ARG A 100 14.24 -36.46 3.61
CA ARG A 100 15.31 -36.26 4.62
C ARG A 100 15.29 -34.87 5.23
N ILE A 101 14.57 -33.93 4.61
CA ILE A 101 14.38 -32.58 5.13
C ILE A 101 13.25 -32.64 6.16
N THR A 102 13.55 -32.24 7.39
CA THR A 102 12.57 -32.07 8.46
C THR A 102 12.66 -30.65 8.98
N LEU A 103 11.54 -29.94 8.99
CA LEU A 103 11.49 -28.56 9.48
C LEU A 103 11.29 -28.56 10.99
N ALA A 104 11.62 -27.44 11.64
CA ALA A 104 11.54 -27.32 13.09
C ALA A 104 10.13 -27.62 13.63
N HIS A 105 9.10 -27.25 12.89
CA HIS A 105 7.69 -27.50 13.24
C HIS A 105 7.19 -28.91 12.84
N HIS A 106 7.99 -29.71 12.13
CA HIS A 106 7.71 -31.14 11.92
C HIS A 106 8.18 -32.01 13.09
N ARG A 107 8.97 -31.45 14.02
CA ARG A 107 9.44 -32.18 15.21
C ARG A 107 8.27 -32.48 16.14
N GLY A 108 8.06 -33.75 16.46
CA GLY A 108 6.95 -34.22 17.29
C GLY A 108 5.70 -34.64 16.50
N LEU A 109 5.69 -34.44 15.17
CA LEU A 109 4.64 -34.95 14.28
C LEU A 109 4.98 -36.39 13.88
N ASP A 110 4.50 -37.39 14.62
CA ASP A 110 4.55 -38.78 14.15
C ASP A 110 3.39 -39.03 13.18
N LEU A 111 3.62 -38.76 11.90
CA LEU A 111 2.65 -38.98 10.82
C LEU A 111 2.66 -40.41 10.28
N ARG A 112 3.31 -41.36 10.97
CA ARG A 112 3.18 -42.77 10.60
C ARG A 112 1.69 -43.13 10.65
N PRO A 113 1.08 -43.60 9.55
CA PRO A 113 -0.29 -44.09 9.62
C PRO A 113 -0.29 -45.17 10.69
N ALA A 114 -1.17 -45.04 11.69
CA ALA A 114 -1.33 -46.06 12.71
C ALA A 114 -1.56 -47.38 11.97
N ILE A 115 -0.53 -48.22 11.91
CA ILE A 115 -0.63 -49.54 11.34
C ILE A 115 -1.56 -50.24 12.32
N VAL A 116 -2.84 -50.35 11.95
CA VAL A 116 -3.78 -51.26 12.58
C VAL A 116 -3.24 -52.65 12.26
N SER A 117 -2.29 -53.10 13.07
CA SER A 117 -1.85 -54.49 13.07
C SER A 117 -3.04 -55.32 13.51
N PRO A 118 -3.58 -56.26 12.71
CA PRO A 118 -4.70 -57.11 13.09
C PRO A 118 -4.30 -58.22 14.08
N THR A 119 -3.16 -58.09 14.77
CA THR A 119 -2.60 -59.10 15.68
C THR A 119 -2.13 -58.45 16.98
N ALA A 120 -3.09 -58.01 17.78
CA ALA A 120 -2.86 -57.69 19.20
C ALA A 120 -4.19 -57.80 19.97
N GLN A 121 -4.77 -59.01 19.98
CA GLN A 121 -5.45 -59.47 21.18
C GLN A 121 -4.32 -59.83 22.17
N ASP A 122 -4.44 -59.38 23.42
CA ASP A 122 -3.54 -59.67 24.56
C ASP A 122 -2.38 -58.68 24.80
N ALA A 123 -2.72 -57.41 25.02
CA ALA A 123 -1.96 -56.56 25.95
C ALA A 123 -2.93 -55.60 26.67
N PRO A 124 -2.89 -55.46 28.01
CA PRO A 124 -3.71 -54.49 28.72
C PRO A 124 -3.22 -53.08 28.37
N PHE A 125 -3.97 -52.43 27.50
CA PHE A 125 -3.77 -51.06 27.05
C PHE A 125 -4.08 -50.12 28.21
N ASN A 126 -3.04 -49.49 28.78
CA ASN A 126 -3.18 -48.49 29.83
C ASN A 126 -3.61 -47.17 29.16
N GLU A 127 -4.93 -47.02 28.99
CA GLU A 127 -5.59 -46.01 28.15
C GLU A 127 -5.79 -44.65 28.86
N GLN A 128 -5.26 -44.47 30.07
CA GLN A 128 -5.65 -43.37 30.96
C GLN A 128 -4.71 -42.14 30.96
N ASP A 129 -3.50 -42.22 30.41
CA ASP A 129 -2.52 -41.11 30.54
C ASP A 129 -2.33 -40.24 29.28
N SER A 130 -2.95 -40.55 28.14
CA SER A 130 -2.68 -39.82 26.87
C SER A 130 -3.80 -38.90 26.37
N HIS A 131 -4.94 -38.87 27.06
CA HIS A 131 -6.10 -38.07 26.67
C HIS A 131 -6.19 -36.71 27.37
N LEU A 132 -5.59 -36.55 28.55
CA LEU A 132 -5.69 -35.32 29.36
C LEU A 132 -4.73 -34.21 28.91
N ASP A 133 -3.57 -34.55 28.34
CA ASP A 133 -2.58 -33.54 27.92
C ASP A 133 -2.91 -32.86 26.58
N LYS A 134 -3.71 -33.51 25.71
CA LYS A 134 -4.09 -32.96 24.39
C LYS A 134 -5.23 -31.94 24.45
N GLU A 135 -6.08 -32.02 25.47
CA GLU A 135 -7.26 -31.17 25.61
C GLU A 135 -6.91 -29.77 26.16
N LEU A 136 -5.81 -29.68 26.92
CA LEU A 136 -5.26 -28.42 27.44
C LEU A 136 -4.56 -27.60 26.33
N ASP A 137 -3.87 -28.25 25.39
CA ASP A 137 -3.15 -27.59 24.29
C ASP A 137 -4.10 -26.90 23.28
N TRP A 138 -5.29 -27.47 23.05
CA TRP A 138 -6.30 -26.87 22.16
C TRP A 138 -6.94 -25.59 22.66
N GLN A 139 -7.09 -25.43 23.97
CA GLN A 139 -7.59 -24.18 24.53
C GLN A 139 -6.55 -23.06 24.35
N GLU A 140 -5.26 -23.34 24.60
CA GLU A 140 -4.19 -22.37 24.39
C GLU A 140 -4.02 -21.97 22.92
N VAL A 141 -4.12 -22.92 21.98
CA VAL A 141 -4.05 -22.65 20.55
C VAL A 141 -5.24 -21.78 20.11
N LEU A 142 -6.44 -22.08 20.58
CA LEU A 142 -7.64 -21.30 20.27
C LEU A 142 -7.55 -19.87 20.83
N GLU A 143 -6.98 -19.70 22.03
CA GLU A 143 -6.73 -18.38 22.61
C GLU A 143 -5.72 -17.57 21.80
N LYS A 144 -4.61 -18.19 21.39
CA LYS A 144 -3.61 -17.56 20.51
C LYS A 144 -4.21 -17.18 19.16
N GLU A 145 -5.03 -18.05 18.57
CA GLU A 145 -5.72 -17.75 17.32
C GLU A 145 -6.68 -16.55 17.48
N ASN A 146 -7.48 -16.54 18.54
CA ASN A 146 -8.37 -15.43 18.84
C ASN A 146 -7.61 -14.12 19.10
N GLN A 147 -6.45 -14.19 19.75
CA GLN A 147 -5.57 -13.03 19.95
C GLN A 147 -5.04 -12.50 18.61
N LEU A 148 -4.54 -13.37 17.73
CA LEU A 148 -4.06 -12.99 16.39
C LEU A 148 -5.20 -12.38 15.55
N ARG A 149 -6.40 -12.97 15.59
CA ARG A 149 -7.58 -12.42 14.89
C ARG A 149 -7.91 -11.01 15.38
N ARG A 150 -7.86 -10.76 16.70
CA ARG A 150 -8.04 -9.41 17.28
C ARG A 150 -6.94 -8.44 16.87
N GLN A 151 -5.69 -8.90 16.81
CA GLN A 151 -4.57 -8.08 16.34
C GLN A 151 -4.73 -7.71 14.87
N ILE A 152 -5.15 -8.65 14.02
CA ILE A 152 -5.42 -8.40 12.60
C ILE A 152 -6.55 -7.40 12.41
N THR A 153 -7.66 -7.52 13.17
CA THR A 153 -8.77 -6.55 13.07
C THR A 153 -8.35 -5.17 13.57
N ALA A 154 -7.57 -5.09 14.65
CA ALA A 154 -6.99 -3.84 15.13
C ALA A 154 -6.05 -3.22 14.07
N ALA A 155 -5.16 -4.01 13.48
CA ALA A 155 -4.24 -3.57 12.43
C ALA A 155 -4.98 -3.04 11.18
N ARG A 156 -6.05 -3.72 10.76
CA ARG A 156 -6.91 -3.28 9.65
C ARG A 156 -7.62 -1.96 9.97
N LEU A 157 -8.11 -1.80 11.20
CA LEU A 157 -8.75 -0.55 11.63
C LEU A 157 -7.73 0.61 11.63
N THR A 158 -6.52 0.37 12.14
CA THR A 158 -5.44 1.38 12.12
C THR A 158 -5.03 1.73 10.69
N GLN A 159 -4.92 0.75 9.80
CA GLN A 159 -4.60 0.96 8.39
C GLN A 159 -5.69 1.80 7.69
N HIS A 160 -6.96 1.50 7.95
CA HIS A 160 -8.07 2.29 7.41
C HIS A 160 -8.05 3.73 7.90
N ARG A 161 -7.84 3.95 9.21
CA ARG A 161 -7.72 5.30 9.78
C ARG A 161 -6.53 6.05 9.21
N LEU A 162 -5.40 5.37 9.01
CA LEU A 162 -4.21 5.95 8.40
C LEU A 162 -4.50 6.36 6.95
N ALA A 163 -5.13 5.49 6.15
CA ALA A 163 -5.50 5.80 4.78
C ALA A 163 -6.47 6.99 4.68
N GLN A 164 -7.41 7.12 5.62
CA GLN A 164 -8.28 8.29 5.71
C GLN A 164 -7.49 9.56 6.07
N ALA A 165 -6.57 9.47 7.02
CA ALA A 165 -5.70 10.59 7.41
C ALA A 165 -4.77 11.03 6.26
N GLU A 166 -4.21 10.08 5.51
CA GLU A 166 -3.42 10.37 4.31
C GLU A 166 -4.22 11.10 3.24
N ARG A 167 -5.45 10.65 2.96
CA ARG A 167 -6.34 11.34 2.00
C ARG A 167 -6.64 12.77 2.47
N ALA A 168 -6.97 12.94 3.75
CA ALA A 168 -7.21 14.27 4.31
C ALA A 168 -5.95 15.15 4.26
N ALA A 169 -4.76 14.59 4.51
CA ALA A 169 -3.49 15.29 4.41
C ALA A 169 -3.16 15.69 2.97
N LYS A 170 -3.41 14.82 1.99
CA LYS A 170 -3.23 15.11 0.55
C LYS A 170 -4.13 16.26 0.10
N LEU A 171 -5.42 16.22 0.45
CA LEU A 171 -6.35 17.30 0.14
C LEU A 171 -5.91 18.63 0.78
N ARG A 172 -5.46 18.60 2.03
CA ARG A 172 -4.90 19.80 2.68
C ARG A 172 -3.65 20.29 1.97
N TRP A 173 -2.74 19.39 1.60
CA TRP A 173 -1.52 19.73 0.88
C TRP A 173 -1.82 20.38 -0.47
N GLU A 174 -2.72 19.80 -1.26
CA GLU A 174 -3.18 20.36 -2.54
C GLU A 174 -3.78 21.76 -2.34
N ARG A 175 -4.68 21.92 -1.35
CA ARG A 175 -5.26 23.23 -0.99
C ARG A 175 -4.19 24.24 -0.56
N THR A 176 -3.18 23.83 0.21
CA THR A 176 -2.08 24.73 0.57
C THR A 176 -1.20 25.07 -0.62
N ASN A 177 -1.05 24.17 -1.59
CA ASN A 177 -0.27 24.40 -2.79
C ASN A 177 -1.01 25.35 -3.75
N THR A 178 -2.33 25.24 -3.88
CA THR A 178 -3.15 26.21 -4.62
C THR A 178 -3.14 27.59 -3.96
N LEU A 179 -3.13 27.67 -2.63
CA LEU A 179 -2.91 28.93 -1.95
C LEU A 179 -1.51 29.48 -2.23
N LYS A 180 -0.47 28.66 -2.07
CA LYS A 180 0.92 29.07 -2.33
C LYS A 180 1.09 29.61 -3.75
N SER A 181 0.47 28.99 -4.76
CA SER A 181 0.50 29.51 -6.13
C SER A 181 -0.31 30.79 -6.28
N ALA A 182 -1.50 30.88 -5.67
CA ALA A 182 -2.33 32.09 -5.68
C ALA A 182 -1.64 33.29 -5.02
N TYR A 183 -0.81 33.07 -3.98
CA TYR A 183 -0.03 34.12 -3.31
C TYR A 183 1.43 34.21 -3.77
N ALA A 184 1.83 33.47 -4.81
CA ALA A 184 3.21 33.49 -5.29
C ALA A 184 3.66 34.90 -5.72
N PHE A 185 2.73 35.75 -6.16
CA PHE A 185 2.98 37.15 -6.52
C PHE A 185 3.46 37.98 -5.31
N LEU A 186 2.86 37.81 -4.13
CA LEU A 186 3.26 38.50 -2.90
C LEU A 186 4.71 38.16 -2.50
N SER A 187 5.13 36.91 -2.72
CA SER A 187 6.48 36.46 -2.34
C SER A 187 7.59 36.96 -3.28
N LYS A 188 7.27 37.24 -4.55
CA LYS A 188 8.26 37.67 -5.55
C LYS A 188 8.47 39.18 -5.59
N GLU A 189 7.46 39.98 -5.26
CA GLU A 189 7.56 41.45 -5.32
C GLU A 189 8.11 42.10 -4.05
N TRP A 190 7.90 41.52 -2.86
CA TRP A 190 8.27 42.17 -1.59
C TRP A 190 9.69 41.89 -1.07
N LEU A 191 10.38 40.89 -1.60
CA LEU A 191 11.68 40.43 -1.09
C LEU A 191 12.88 40.88 -1.93
N VAL A 192 12.69 41.72 -2.94
CA VAL A 192 13.80 42.44 -3.58
C VAL A 192 13.95 43.79 -2.87
N PRO A 193 14.87 43.95 -1.89
CA PRO A 193 15.26 45.28 -1.46
C PRO A 193 15.96 45.91 -2.67
N SER A 194 15.23 46.75 -3.41
CA SER A 194 15.80 47.60 -4.45
C SER A 194 16.87 48.46 -3.76
N LYS A 195 18.14 48.15 -4.02
CA LYS A 195 19.28 48.73 -3.30
C LYS A 195 19.43 50.24 -3.50
N ASP A 196 18.68 50.86 -4.41
CA ASP A 196 18.94 52.22 -4.89
C ASP A 196 17.70 53.14 -4.96
N THR A 197 16.68 52.98 -4.10
CA THR A 197 15.55 53.93 -4.07
C THR A 197 15.56 54.80 -2.81
N SER A 198 15.61 56.12 -3.03
CA SER A 198 15.36 57.15 -2.01
C SER A 198 14.08 56.83 -1.23
N ALA A 199 14.11 56.97 0.10
CA ALA A 199 13.00 56.66 1.00
C ALA A 199 11.65 57.30 0.60
N LEU A 200 11.70 58.42 -0.13
CA LEU A 200 10.52 59.11 -0.67
C LEU A 200 9.89 58.35 -1.84
N ALA A 201 10.70 57.76 -2.73
CA ALA A 201 10.22 56.93 -3.83
C ALA A 201 9.60 55.62 -3.32
N SER A 202 10.21 55.00 -2.31
CA SER A 202 9.65 53.83 -1.63
C SER A 202 8.32 54.16 -0.93
N ALA A 203 8.19 55.33 -0.30
CA ALA A 203 6.94 55.77 0.33
C ALA A 203 5.81 56.05 -0.69
N HIS A 204 6.14 56.60 -1.86
CA HIS A 204 5.17 56.78 -2.95
C HIS A 204 4.73 55.45 -3.55
N GLN A 205 5.66 54.52 -3.75
CA GLN A 205 5.36 53.18 -4.26
C GLN A 205 4.49 52.38 -3.26
N ILE A 206 4.81 52.45 -1.96
CA ILE A 206 3.96 51.86 -0.89
C ILE A 206 2.57 52.50 -0.92
N ARG A 207 2.46 53.82 -1.08
CA ARG A 207 1.15 54.51 -1.10
C ARG A 207 0.28 54.12 -2.29
N GLU A 208 0.87 53.84 -3.45
CA GLU A 208 0.16 53.39 -4.64
C GLU A 208 -0.19 51.90 -4.61
N GLU A 209 0.62 51.07 -3.96
CA GLU A 209 0.41 49.62 -3.86
C GLU A 209 -0.51 49.21 -2.70
N VAL A 210 -0.59 50.01 -1.61
CA VAL A 210 -1.49 49.78 -0.48
C VAL A 210 -2.96 49.61 -0.87
N PRO A 211 -3.59 50.45 -1.72
CA PRO A 211 -4.99 50.24 -2.10
C PRO A 211 -5.20 48.95 -2.90
N ARG A 212 -4.25 48.56 -3.76
CA ARG A 212 -4.30 47.28 -4.49
C ARG A 212 -4.20 46.08 -3.54
N LEU A 213 -3.34 46.19 -2.52
CA LEU A 213 -3.23 45.19 -1.46
C LEU A 213 -4.50 45.10 -0.60
N LEU A 214 -5.10 46.24 -0.26
CA LEU A 214 -6.35 46.28 0.51
C LEU A 214 -7.52 45.69 -0.28
N ASP A 215 -7.61 45.93 -1.58
CA ASP A 215 -8.61 45.33 -2.44
C ASP A 215 -8.39 43.82 -2.61
N ALA A 216 -7.13 43.38 -2.79
CA ALA A 216 -6.79 41.96 -2.82
C ALA A 216 -7.12 41.27 -1.48
N LEU A 217 -6.82 41.90 -0.34
CA LEU A 217 -7.18 41.42 0.99
C LEU A 217 -8.71 41.42 1.21
N ALA A 218 -9.43 42.38 0.66
CA ALA A 218 -10.89 42.43 0.75
C ALA A 218 -11.55 41.32 -0.08
N GLN A 219 -11.04 41.04 -1.28
CA GLN A 219 -11.46 39.90 -2.09
C GLN A 219 -11.14 38.58 -1.37
N LEU A 220 -10.01 38.52 -0.68
CA LEU A 220 -9.59 37.35 0.10
C LEU A 220 -10.47 37.08 1.32
N ARG A 221 -10.83 38.14 2.04
CA ARG A 221 -11.73 38.05 3.19
C ARG A 221 -13.12 37.58 2.79
N ARG A 222 -13.54 37.86 1.55
CA ARG A 222 -14.82 37.38 0.99
C ARG A 222 -14.79 35.90 0.60
N THR A 223 -13.64 35.38 0.18
CA THR A 223 -13.51 33.98 -0.26
C THR A 223 -13.16 32.99 0.86
N GLU A 224 -12.82 33.48 2.07
CA GLU A 224 -12.42 32.72 3.26
C GLU A 224 -11.58 31.44 2.98
N PRO A 225 -10.57 31.46 2.10
CA PRO A 225 -9.90 30.24 1.67
C PRO A 225 -9.09 29.58 2.81
N LEU A 226 -8.63 30.39 3.77
CA LEU A 226 -7.90 29.94 4.96
C LEU A 226 -8.79 29.14 5.92
N ARG A 227 -10.10 29.44 5.96
CA ARG A 227 -11.05 28.73 6.82
C ARG A 227 -11.25 27.28 6.35
N ALA A 228 -11.37 27.09 5.04
CA ALA A 228 -11.47 25.77 4.41
C ALA A 228 -10.16 24.95 4.47
N CYS A 229 -9.02 25.60 4.73
CA CYS A 229 -7.71 24.96 4.85
C CYS A 229 -7.30 24.62 6.29
N LEU A 230 -7.73 25.43 7.27
CA LEU A 230 -7.29 25.30 8.66
C LEU A 230 -8.26 24.53 9.56
N LEU A 231 -9.55 24.47 9.21
CA LEU A 231 -10.49 23.62 9.94
C LEU A 231 -10.30 22.16 9.51
N PRO A 232 -10.28 21.20 10.46
CA PRO A 232 -10.50 19.82 10.11
C PRO A 232 -11.82 19.73 9.36
N ALA A 233 -11.89 18.87 8.34
CA ALA A 233 -13.15 18.40 7.78
C ALA A 233 -13.90 17.60 8.87
N LEU A 234 -14.33 18.27 9.94
CA LEU A 234 -15.38 17.82 10.80
C LEU A 234 -16.64 18.07 10.00
N SER A 235 -17.21 16.97 9.50
CA SER A 235 -18.53 16.90 8.88
C SER A 235 -18.77 17.79 7.66
N GLU A 236 -18.32 17.33 6.49
CA GLU A 236 -19.09 17.53 5.24
C GLU A 236 -20.27 16.52 5.14
N GLU A 237 -20.60 15.80 6.22
CA GLU A 237 -21.76 14.89 6.28
C GLU A 237 -23.07 15.61 6.70
N THR A 238 -23.08 16.92 6.95
CA THR A 238 -24.26 17.57 7.58
C THR A 238 -24.92 18.69 6.76
N TYR A 239 -24.37 19.10 5.61
CA TYR A 239 -24.95 20.19 4.80
C TYR A 239 -25.29 19.84 3.35
N GLU A 240 -25.28 18.56 2.95
CA GLU A 240 -25.87 18.10 1.68
C GLU A 240 -27.26 17.43 1.85
N ASN A 241 -27.86 17.52 3.05
CA ASN A 241 -29.11 16.81 3.36
C ASN A 241 -30.42 17.51 2.91
N GLN A 242 -30.34 18.54 2.07
CA GLN A 242 -31.54 19.19 1.51
C GLN A 242 -31.75 18.96 0.01
N SER A 243 -30.81 18.34 -0.71
CA SER A 243 -31.01 17.94 -2.13
C SER A 243 -31.12 16.43 -2.34
N SER A 244 -31.15 15.63 -1.26
CA SER A 244 -31.06 14.16 -1.29
C SER A 244 -32.39 13.44 -1.04
N ILE A 245 -33.52 14.13 -1.23
CA ILE A 245 -34.86 13.56 -1.08
C ILE A 245 -35.22 12.61 -2.25
N ASP A 246 -34.62 12.77 -3.44
CA ASP A 246 -34.98 11.98 -4.63
C ASP A 246 -33.91 10.99 -5.14
N LYS A 247 -32.74 10.90 -4.50
CA LYS A 247 -31.75 9.90 -4.90
C LYS A 247 -32.02 8.59 -4.17
N SER A 248 -32.23 7.54 -4.94
CA SER A 248 -32.39 6.18 -4.44
C SER A 248 -31.21 5.75 -3.57
N GLU A 249 -31.49 5.04 -2.48
CA GLU A 249 -30.52 4.76 -1.40
C GLU A 249 -29.32 3.91 -1.84
N TRP A 250 -29.40 3.23 -2.99
CA TRP A 250 -28.26 2.53 -3.60
C TRP A 250 -27.26 3.46 -4.30
N GLU A 251 -27.63 4.72 -4.59
CA GLU A 251 -26.75 5.71 -5.23
C GLU A 251 -25.93 6.52 -4.22
N LYS A 252 -26.28 6.46 -2.93
CA LYS A 252 -25.61 7.19 -1.85
C LYS A 252 -24.38 6.46 -1.29
N GLY A 253 -23.91 5.43 -1.99
CA GLY A 253 -22.70 4.68 -1.68
C GLY A 253 -22.93 3.49 -0.75
N ARG A 254 -21.87 2.67 -0.62
CA ARG A 254 -21.93 1.36 0.05
C ARG A 254 -22.38 1.43 1.52
N ASN A 255 -21.96 2.44 2.26
CA ASN A 255 -22.26 2.54 3.69
C ASN A 255 -23.74 2.88 3.94
N GLU A 256 -24.33 3.77 3.13
CA GLU A 256 -25.75 4.11 3.23
C GLU A 256 -26.64 2.96 2.78
N TYR A 257 -26.25 2.25 1.72
CA TYR A 257 -26.95 1.02 1.28
C TYR A 257 -26.93 -0.06 2.37
N LEU A 258 -25.77 -0.29 3.01
CA LEU A 258 -25.66 -1.26 4.12
C LEU A 258 -26.50 -0.83 5.32
N ASN A 259 -26.54 0.46 5.63
CA ASN A 259 -27.38 0.96 6.71
C ASN A 259 -28.87 0.77 6.39
N TRP A 260 -29.28 1.06 5.16
CA TRP A 260 -30.65 0.80 4.68
C TRP A 260 -31.04 -0.67 4.73
N GLU A 261 -30.21 -1.58 4.19
CA GLU A 261 -30.45 -3.02 4.25
C GLU A 261 -30.51 -3.50 5.72
N SER A 262 -29.65 -2.98 6.59
CA SER A 262 -29.70 -3.32 8.03
C SER A 262 -31.01 -2.87 8.68
N HIS A 263 -31.47 -1.65 8.38
CA HIS A 263 -32.74 -1.13 8.88
C HIS A 263 -33.94 -1.91 8.33
N ARG A 264 -33.89 -2.31 7.06
CA ARG A 264 -34.89 -3.16 6.41
C ARG A 264 -34.96 -4.54 7.06
N PHE A 265 -33.81 -5.16 7.33
CA PHE A 265 -33.74 -6.45 8.02
C PHE A 265 -34.26 -6.37 9.46
N ILE A 266 -33.91 -5.31 10.20
CA ILE A 266 -34.44 -5.04 11.55
C ILE A 266 -35.96 -4.82 11.51
N ALA A 267 -36.48 -4.13 10.50
CA ALA A 267 -37.92 -3.93 10.34
C ALA A 267 -38.65 -5.25 10.02
N HIS A 268 -38.07 -6.11 9.17
CA HIS A 268 -38.62 -7.43 8.87
C HIS A 268 -38.64 -8.33 10.10
N THR A 269 -37.55 -8.37 10.86
CA THR A 269 -37.45 -9.18 12.08
C THR A 269 -38.43 -8.70 13.15
N LYS A 270 -38.56 -7.37 13.36
CA LYS A 270 -39.57 -6.79 14.27
C LYS A 270 -41.00 -7.14 13.87
N ARG A 271 -41.30 -7.20 12.57
CA ARG A 271 -42.63 -7.55 12.04
C ARG A 271 -42.95 -9.05 12.16
N SER A 272 -41.93 -9.91 12.16
CA SER A 272 -42.08 -11.35 12.43
C SER A 272 -42.21 -11.69 13.92
N THR A 273 -41.80 -10.78 14.81
CA THR A 273 -41.84 -10.99 16.27
C THR A 273 -43.04 -10.33 16.97
N SER A 274 -43.96 -9.67 16.24
CA SER A 274 -45.22 -9.20 16.82
C SER A 274 -46.23 -10.36 16.87
N PRO A 275 -46.63 -10.85 18.06
CA PRO A 275 -47.58 -11.94 18.19
C PRO A 275 -49.00 -11.42 17.92
N SER A 276 -49.75 -12.15 17.10
CA SER A 276 -51.22 -12.17 17.14
C SER A 276 -51.69 -13.11 18.24
#